data_AF-A0A3D4Z2A8-F1
#
_entry.id   AF-A0A3D4Z2A8-F1
#
_cell.length_a   1.000
_cell.length_b   1.000
_cell.length_c   1.000
_cell.angle_alpha   90.00
_cell.angle_beta   90.00
_cell.angle_gamma   90.00
#
_symmetry.space_group_name_H-M   'P 1'
#
loop_
_entity.id
_entity.type
_entity.pdbx_description
1 polymer ?
#
loop_
_entity_poly.entity_id
_entity_poly.type
_entity_poly.pdbx_seq_one_letter_code
_entity_poly.pdbx_strand_id
1 'polypeptide(L)'
;MPQEARSTPQATDIAKMLEFPIFHVNADVPDAALRCVSLALQFRYKFKRDVLIDVVGYRRYGHNEADEPGFTQPLMYRAIASHPRVRETYQEKLLGQNLIDAAGVETQLAENARRWEEALAESKKTKISPAMHSFGDRWKDLKKPAEKDIFKSVETGLPAAELRRMGERLGLMPEGFKLHPKIARLLEDRAAMLRGERGLDWSMGEALAVAGLLCQGRSVRLAGQDSERGTFSQRHAIFHDIENGRKYNPFNYIQEKQADFEVVNSLLSEYAALGFEFGQSLANPNKLTLWEAQFGDFVNSAQVIVDQFLTSSAAKWQRYSGLTLLLPHGYEGQG
;
A
#
# COMPACT_ATOMS: atom_id res chain seq x y z
N MET A 1 -2.70 4.78 -30.97
CA MET A 1 -2.10 3.53 -31.47
C MET A 1 -0.88 3.14 -30.64
N PRO A 2 -0.39 1.88 -30.61
CA PRO A 2 0.80 1.51 -29.84
C PRO A 2 2.03 2.37 -30.15
N GLN A 3 2.19 2.81 -31.41
CA GLN A 3 3.31 3.67 -31.83
C GLN A 3 3.26 5.08 -31.24
N GLU A 4 2.10 5.56 -30.81
CA GLU A 4 1.92 6.91 -30.24
C GLU A 4 1.94 6.91 -28.72
N ALA A 5 1.77 5.74 -28.09
CA ALA A 5 1.61 5.62 -26.64
C ALA A 5 2.93 5.35 -25.90
N ARG A 6 3.99 4.91 -26.61
CA ARG A 6 5.26 4.49 -26.02
C ARG A 6 6.41 4.52 -27.02
N SER A 7 7.62 4.67 -26.49
CA SER A 7 8.87 4.68 -27.27
C SER A 7 9.57 3.32 -27.32
N THR A 8 8.86 2.24 -26.98
CA THR A 8 9.38 0.88 -26.90
C THR A 8 8.44 -0.12 -27.58
N PRO A 9 8.93 -1.28 -28.06
CA PRO A 9 8.08 -2.25 -28.73
C PRO A 9 6.93 -2.78 -27.87
N GLN A 10 7.21 -3.14 -26.61
CA GLN A 10 6.24 -3.76 -25.71
C GLN A 10 5.74 -2.77 -24.66
N ALA A 11 4.45 -2.87 -24.30
CA ALA A 11 3.86 -2.08 -23.22
C ALA A 11 4.53 -2.34 -21.86
N THR A 12 5.20 -3.49 -21.73
CA THR A 12 5.79 -3.99 -20.50
C THR A 12 7.28 -3.69 -20.39
N ASP A 13 7.88 -3.02 -21.38
CA ASP A 13 9.32 -2.71 -21.37
C ASP A 13 9.72 -1.81 -20.20
N ILE A 14 8.80 -1.02 -19.64
CA ILE A 14 9.04 -0.25 -18.42
C ILE A 14 9.45 -1.14 -17.24
N ALA A 15 8.95 -2.38 -17.18
CA ALA A 15 9.26 -3.32 -16.11
C ALA A 15 10.67 -3.93 -16.23
N LYS A 16 11.35 -3.80 -17.37
CA LYS A 16 12.69 -4.36 -17.58
C LYS A 16 13.73 -3.77 -16.63
N MET A 17 13.52 -2.54 -16.13
CA MET A 17 14.38 -1.93 -15.12
C MET A 17 14.41 -2.70 -13.78
N LEU A 18 13.45 -3.59 -13.55
CA LEU A 18 13.31 -4.38 -12.32
C LEU A 18 13.89 -5.80 -12.48
N GLU A 19 14.38 -6.16 -13.67
CA GLU A 19 15.08 -7.41 -13.97
C GLU A 19 14.30 -8.70 -13.60
N PHE A 20 12.97 -8.65 -13.68
CA PHE A 20 12.12 -9.83 -13.45
C PHE A 20 11.55 -10.38 -14.77
N PRO A 21 11.09 -11.65 -14.81
CA PRO A 21 10.59 -12.26 -16.03
C PRO A 21 9.26 -11.64 -16.51
N ILE A 22 9.15 -11.51 -17.83
CA ILE A 22 7.96 -11.04 -18.54
C ILE A 22 7.51 -12.14 -19.50
N PHE A 23 6.27 -12.61 -19.36
CA PHE A 23 5.66 -13.60 -20.26
C PHE A 23 4.66 -12.91 -21.18
N HIS A 24 4.91 -12.94 -22.48
CA HIS A 24 3.94 -12.47 -23.47
C HIS A 24 3.12 -13.65 -23.99
N VAL A 25 1.79 -13.53 -23.94
CA VAL A 25 0.89 -14.61 -24.32
C VAL A 25 -0.31 -14.10 -25.11
N ASN A 26 -0.64 -14.81 -26.18
CA ASN A 26 -1.81 -14.51 -27.00
C ASN A 26 -3.10 -14.89 -26.24
N ALA A 27 -4.01 -13.93 -26.08
CA ALA A 27 -5.31 -14.12 -25.44
C ALA A 27 -6.21 -15.14 -26.14
N ASP A 28 -6.02 -15.35 -27.46
CA ASP A 28 -6.75 -16.34 -28.25
C ASP A 28 -6.33 -17.79 -27.94
N VAL A 29 -5.29 -17.99 -27.11
CA VAL A 29 -4.80 -19.32 -26.73
C VAL A 29 -4.88 -19.51 -25.20
N PRO A 30 -6.08 -19.77 -24.64
CA PRO A 30 -6.29 -19.88 -23.19
C PRO A 30 -5.34 -20.86 -22.48
N ASP A 31 -5.04 -22.01 -23.09
CA ASP A 31 -4.11 -22.99 -22.54
C ASP A 31 -2.69 -22.44 -22.33
N ALA A 32 -2.23 -21.59 -23.25
CA ALA A 32 -0.92 -20.95 -23.14
C ALA A 32 -0.93 -19.89 -22.03
N ALA A 33 -2.02 -19.12 -21.91
CA ALA A 33 -2.20 -18.15 -20.85
C ALA A 33 -2.19 -18.81 -19.47
N LEU A 34 -2.89 -19.93 -19.32
CA LEU A 34 -2.90 -20.71 -18.08
C LEU A 34 -1.51 -21.26 -17.73
N ARG A 35 -0.75 -21.74 -18.72
CA ARG A 35 0.65 -22.16 -18.51
C ARG A 35 1.55 -21.01 -18.06
N CYS A 36 1.40 -19.83 -18.66
CA CYS A 36 2.14 -18.63 -18.25
C CYS A 36 1.80 -18.23 -16.80
N VAL A 37 0.52 -18.27 -16.42
CA VAL A 37 0.08 -18.02 -15.03
C VAL A 37 0.70 -19.02 -14.06
N SER A 38 0.68 -20.32 -14.40
CA SER A 38 1.29 -21.35 -13.54
C SER A 38 2.79 -21.11 -13.35
N LEU A 39 3.52 -20.83 -14.42
CA LEU A 39 4.96 -20.55 -14.36
C LEU A 39 5.27 -19.26 -13.59
N ALA A 40 4.49 -18.21 -13.80
CA ALA A 40 4.62 -16.95 -13.07
C ALA A 40 4.40 -17.15 -11.56
N LEU A 41 3.38 -17.90 -11.16
CA LEU A 41 3.14 -18.22 -9.76
C LEU A 41 4.28 -19.05 -9.16
N GLN A 42 4.79 -20.05 -9.88
CA GLN A 42 5.96 -20.82 -9.44
C GLN A 42 7.19 -19.93 -9.24
N PHE A 43 7.47 -19.02 -10.18
CA PHE A 43 8.55 -18.05 -10.08
C PHE A 43 8.36 -17.15 -8.84
N ARG A 44 7.18 -16.53 -8.68
CA ARG A 44 6.87 -15.72 -7.51
C ARG A 44 7.10 -16.54 -6.24
N TYR A 45 6.52 -17.73 -6.11
CA TYR A 45 6.61 -18.50 -4.87
C TYR A 45 8.04 -18.93 -4.54
N LYS A 46 8.85 -19.27 -5.54
CA LYS A 46 10.25 -19.67 -5.37
C LYS A 46 11.18 -18.50 -5.06
N PHE A 47 11.06 -17.40 -5.80
CA PHE A 47 12.04 -16.30 -5.75
C PHE A 47 11.55 -15.05 -5.00
N LYS A 48 10.27 -14.98 -4.65
CA LYS A 48 9.63 -13.84 -3.96
C LYS A 48 9.85 -12.51 -4.67
N ARG A 49 9.90 -12.56 -6.00
CA ARG A 49 10.06 -11.41 -6.89
C ARG A 49 8.81 -11.23 -7.74
N ASP A 50 8.65 -10.02 -8.25
CA ASP A 50 7.59 -9.67 -9.17
C ASP A 50 7.73 -10.49 -10.46
N VAL A 51 6.62 -10.60 -11.20
CA VAL A 51 6.54 -11.27 -12.49
C VAL A 51 5.39 -10.65 -13.24
N LEU A 52 5.57 -10.44 -14.54
CA LEU A 52 4.56 -9.80 -15.36
C LEU A 52 4.09 -10.75 -16.47
N ILE A 53 2.78 -10.80 -16.69
CA ILE A 53 2.17 -11.52 -17.80
C ILE A 53 1.48 -10.48 -18.69
N ASP A 54 1.95 -10.36 -19.92
CA ASP A 54 1.35 -9.55 -20.97
C ASP A 54 0.35 -10.40 -21.76
N VAL A 55 -0.95 -10.23 -21.46
CA VAL A 55 -2.02 -10.92 -22.16
C VAL A 55 -2.43 -10.10 -23.37
N VAL A 56 -1.87 -10.44 -24.53
CA VAL A 56 -2.07 -9.73 -25.78
C VAL A 56 -3.38 -10.16 -26.41
N GLY A 57 -4.39 -9.29 -26.30
CA GLY A 57 -5.71 -9.48 -26.89
C GLY A 57 -6.23 -8.24 -27.61
N TYR A 58 -7.54 -8.13 -27.74
CA TYR A 58 -8.20 -7.03 -28.42
C TYR A 58 -9.45 -6.56 -27.63
N ARG A 59 -9.87 -5.32 -27.87
CA ARG A 59 -11.11 -4.77 -27.30
C ARG A 59 -12.22 -4.88 -28.34
N ARG A 60 -13.28 -5.64 -28.03
CA ARG A 60 -14.37 -5.95 -28.99
C ARG A 60 -15.18 -4.70 -29.40
N TYR A 61 -15.46 -3.81 -28.44
CA TYR A 61 -16.22 -2.57 -28.64
C TYR A 61 -15.33 -1.34 -28.45
N GLY A 62 -15.90 -0.14 -28.49
CA GLY A 62 -15.21 1.13 -28.22
C GLY A 62 -14.61 1.23 -26.81
N HIS A 63 -14.14 2.42 -26.41
CA HIS A 63 -13.58 2.60 -25.07
C HIS A 63 -14.60 2.31 -23.97
N ASN A 64 -15.85 2.63 -24.26
CA ASN A 64 -17.04 2.10 -23.61
C ASN A 64 -17.97 1.53 -24.70
N GLU A 65 -19.05 0.86 -24.30
CA GLU A 65 -19.95 0.15 -25.22
C GLU A 65 -20.77 1.07 -26.12
N ALA A 66 -20.88 2.36 -25.80
CA ALA A 66 -21.59 3.37 -26.59
C ALA A 66 -20.67 4.18 -27.52
N ASP A 67 -19.35 3.96 -27.44
CA ASP A 67 -18.34 4.66 -28.22
C ASP A 67 -18.10 3.96 -29.57
N GLU A 68 -17.97 4.74 -30.65
CA GLU A 68 -17.76 4.24 -32.02
C GLU A 68 -16.26 4.31 -32.39
N PRO A 69 -15.54 3.18 -32.30
CA PRO A 69 -14.09 3.19 -32.50
C PRO A 69 -13.68 3.24 -33.97
N GLY A 70 -14.58 2.95 -34.90
CA GLY A 70 -14.32 3.01 -36.34
C GLY A 70 -13.88 4.38 -36.82
N PHE A 71 -14.21 5.45 -36.08
CA PHE A 71 -13.78 6.82 -36.39
C PHE A 71 -12.27 7.02 -36.32
N THR A 72 -11.57 6.28 -35.44
CA THR A 72 -10.14 6.50 -35.20
C THR A 72 -9.29 5.24 -35.36
N GLN A 73 -9.88 4.03 -35.37
CA GLN A 73 -9.18 2.76 -35.63
C GLN A 73 -9.93 1.84 -36.63
N PRO A 74 -10.30 2.31 -37.84
CA PRO A 74 -11.18 1.59 -38.75
C PRO A 74 -10.64 0.23 -39.23
N LEU A 75 -9.34 0.14 -39.54
CA LEU A 75 -8.73 -1.10 -40.02
C LEU A 75 -8.66 -2.18 -38.93
N MET A 76 -8.29 -1.76 -37.70
CA MET A 76 -8.24 -2.65 -36.55
C MET A 76 -9.63 -3.21 -36.23
N TYR A 77 -10.66 -2.35 -36.21
CA TYR A 77 -12.01 -2.80 -35.91
C TYR A 77 -12.65 -3.60 -37.03
N ARG A 78 -12.26 -3.39 -38.30
CA ARG A 78 -12.63 -4.30 -39.40
C ARG A 78 -12.08 -5.71 -39.17
N ALA A 79 -10.80 -5.83 -38.79
CA ALA A 79 -10.19 -7.12 -38.48
C ALA A 79 -10.85 -7.79 -37.26
N ILE A 80 -11.11 -7.02 -36.20
CA ILE A 80 -11.81 -7.51 -35.00
C ILE A 80 -13.21 -8.01 -35.38
N ALA A 81 -13.98 -7.27 -36.17
CA ALA A 81 -15.34 -7.65 -36.58
C ALA A 81 -15.37 -9.00 -37.30
N SER A 82 -14.35 -9.31 -38.11
CA SER A 82 -14.20 -10.61 -38.77
C SER A 82 -13.60 -11.72 -37.90
N HIS A 83 -13.08 -11.40 -36.72
CA HIS A 83 -12.42 -12.36 -35.84
C HIS A 83 -13.42 -13.02 -34.88
N PRO A 84 -13.56 -14.37 -34.89
CA PRO A 84 -14.43 -15.08 -33.96
C PRO A 84 -14.05 -14.81 -32.50
N ARG A 85 -14.97 -15.04 -31.55
CA ARG A 85 -14.67 -14.81 -30.14
C ARG A 85 -13.72 -15.89 -29.62
N VAL A 86 -12.86 -15.54 -28.66
CA VAL A 86 -11.96 -16.49 -27.97
C VAL A 86 -12.72 -17.71 -27.44
N ARG A 87 -13.91 -17.49 -26.86
CA ARG A 87 -14.79 -18.57 -26.40
C ARG A 87 -15.17 -19.55 -27.52
N GLU A 88 -15.51 -19.03 -28.71
CA GLU A 88 -15.98 -19.83 -29.85
C GLU A 88 -14.82 -20.64 -30.43
N THR A 89 -13.69 -20.01 -30.71
CA THR A 89 -12.49 -20.72 -31.21
C THR A 89 -11.99 -21.78 -30.23
N TYR A 90 -12.02 -21.50 -28.93
CA TYR A 90 -11.62 -22.48 -27.92
C TYR A 90 -12.64 -23.62 -27.78
N GLN A 91 -13.93 -23.33 -27.87
CA GLN A 91 -14.99 -24.35 -27.91
C GLN A 91 -14.82 -25.27 -29.12
N GLU A 92 -14.62 -24.71 -30.32
CA GLU A 92 -14.37 -25.47 -31.55
C GLU A 92 -13.16 -26.39 -31.41
N LYS A 93 -12.08 -25.88 -30.81
CA LYS A 93 -10.89 -26.69 -30.51
C LYS A 93 -11.22 -27.88 -29.61
N LEU A 94 -11.95 -27.66 -28.50
CA LEU A 94 -12.27 -28.72 -27.55
C LEU A 94 -13.23 -29.77 -28.15
N LEU A 95 -14.21 -29.33 -28.94
CA LEU A 95 -15.09 -30.20 -29.71
C LEU A 95 -14.30 -31.05 -30.71
N GLY A 96 -13.38 -30.42 -31.46
CA GLY A 96 -12.50 -31.13 -32.41
C GLY A 96 -11.55 -32.12 -31.75
N GLN A 97 -11.23 -31.93 -30.46
CA GLN A 97 -10.45 -32.86 -29.65
C GLN A 97 -11.30 -33.92 -28.94
N ASN A 98 -12.62 -33.91 -29.12
CA ASN A 98 -13.59 -34.78 -28.44
C ASN A 98 -13.49 -34.71 -26.90
N LEU A 99 -13.08 -33.56 -26.35
CA LEU A 99 -13.01 -33.34 -24.90
C LEU A 99 -14.33 -32.85 -24.32
N ILE A 100 -15.19 -32.28 -25.17
CA ILE A 100 -16.55 -31.85 -24.87
C ILE A 100 -17.46 -32.25 -26.03
N ASP A 101 -18.78 -32.22 -25.81
CA ASP A 101 -19.78 -32.42 -26.84
C ASP A 101 -20.69 -31.19 -27.01
N ALA A 102 -21.36 -31.09 -28.16
CA ALA A 102 -22.18 -29.94 -28.50
C ALA A 102 -23.40 -29.78 -27.57
N ALA A 103 -23.98 -30.88 -27.09
CA ALA A 103 -25.14 -30.83 -26.21
C ALA A 103 -24.76 -30.29 -24.82
N GLY A 104 -23.58 -30.67 -24.32
CA GLY A 104 -23.00 -30.16 -23.09
C GLY A 104 -22.69 -28.67 -23.15
N VAL A 105 -22.17 -28.18 -24.29
CA VAL A 105 -21.96 -26.75 -24.52
C VAL A 105 -23.28 -25.97 -24.45
N GLU A 106 -24.30 -26.39 -25.20
CA GLU A 106 -25.61 -25.72 -25.21
C GLU A 106 -26.25 -25.73 -23.81
N THR A 107 -26.16 -26.86 -23.11
CA THR A 107 -26.64 -26.98 -21.72
C THR A 107 -25.94 -25.98 -20.80
N GLN A 108 -24.61 -25.86 -20.89
CA GLN A 108 -23.85 -24.93 -20.06
C GLN A 108 -24.15 -23.46 -20.37
N LEU A 109 -24.34 -23.12 -21.65
CA LEU A 109 -24.74 -21.76 -22.05
C LEU A 109 -26.13 -21.41 -21.53
N ALA A 110 -27.09 -22.33 -21.67
CA ALA A 110 -28.44 -22.17 -21.15
C ALA A 110 -28.45 -22.05 -19.61
N GLU A 111 -27.65 -22.85 -18.93
CA GLU A 111 -27.52 -22.77 -17.46
C GLU A 111 -26.92 -21.44 -17.02
N ASN A 112 -25.87 -20.94 -17.69
CA ASN A 112 -25.29 -19.64 -17.39
C ASN A 112 -26.28 -18.49 -17.61
N ALA A 113 -27.04 -18.53 -18.71
CA ALA A 113 -28.10 -17.56 -18.98
C ALA A 113 -29.17 -17.59 -17.87
N ARG A 114 -29.64 -18.79 -17.51
CA ARG A 114 -30.61 -18.98 -16.42
C ARG A 114 -30.09 -18.43 -15.09
N ARG A 115 -28.82 -18.69 -14.74
CA ARG A 115 -28.19 -18.16 -13.52
C ARG A 115 -28.17 -16.63 -13.51
N TRP A 116 -27.92 -15.98 -14.65
CA TRP A 116 -27.97 -14.52 -14.75
C TRP A 116 -29.39 -13.97 -14.65
N GLU A 117 -30.37 -14.63 -15.26
CA GLU A 117 -31.79 -14.26 -15.14
C GLU A 117 -32.31 -14.42 -13.70
N GLU A 118 -31.96 -15.53 -13.04
CA GLU A 118 -32.26 -15.77 -11.63
C GLU A 118 -31.62 -14.70 -10.74
N ALA A 119 -30.34 -14.39 -10.94
CA ALA A 119 -29.64 -13.35 -10.19
C ALA A 119 -30.26 -11.96 -10.39
N LEU A 120 -30.67 -11.62 -11.62
CA LEU A 120 -31.35 -10.36 -11.92
C LEU A 120 -32.77 -10.31 -11.31
N ALA A 121 -33.48 -11.43 -11.32
CA ALA A 121 -34.79 -11.54 -10.69
C ALA A 121 -34.67 -11.38 -9.16
N GLU A 122 -33.64 -11.97 -8.56
CA GLU A 122 -33.37 -11.85 -7.13
C GLU A 122 -32.94 -10.43 -6.75
N SER A 123 -32.06 -9.79 -7.54
CA SER A 123 -31.62 -8.41 -7.26
C SER A 123 -32.77 -7.39 -7.30
N LYS A 124 -33.86 -7.69 -8.00
CA LYS A 124 -35.08 -6.87 -8.02
C LYS A 124 -35.94 -7.06 -6.77
N LYS A 125 -35.86 -8.22 -6.12
CA LYS A 125 -36.62 -8.54 -4.89
C LYS A 125 -35.89 -8.03 -3.65
N THR A 126 -34.57 -8.11 -3.64
CA THR A 126 -33.77 -7.73 -2.48
C THR A 126 -33.30 -6.27 -2.60
N LYS A 127 -33.76 -5.39 -1.70
CA LYS A 127 -33.08 -4.10 -1.45
C LYS A 127 -31.77 -4.37 -0.69
N ILE A 128 -30.77 -4.93 -1.36
CA ILE A 128 -29.43 -5.02 -0.79
C ILE A 128 -28.86 -3.61 -0.82
N SER A 129 -28.82 -2.94 0.34
CA SER A 129 -27.83 -1.88 0.49
C SER A 129 -26.46 -2.55 0.46
N PRO A 130 -25.55 -2.18 -0.45
CA PRO A 130 -24.20 -2.70 -0.43
C PRO A 130 -23.57 -2.32 0.91
N ALA A 131 -23.55 -3.25 1.86
CA ALA A 131 -22.83 -3.07 3.09
C ALA A 131 -21.36 -3.31 2.75
N MET A 132 -20.62 -2.24 2.44
CA MET A 132 -19.17 -2.32 2.55
C MET A 132 -18.86 -2.58 4.02
N HIS A 133 -18.51 -3.83 4.34
CA HIS A 133 -18.16 -4.28 5.69
C HIS A 133 -16.80 -3.72 6.09
N SER A 134 -16.72 -2.41 6.25
CA SER A 134 -15.47 -1.71 6.58
C SER A 134 -15.02 -1.95 8.01
N PHE A 135 -15.91 -2.44 8.87
CA PHE A 135 -15.65 -2.76 10.28
C PHE A 135 -15.66 -4.27 10.58
N GLY A 136 -15.43 -5.12 9.56
CA GLY A 136 -15.21 -6.55 9.75
C GLY A 136 -13.77 -6.90 10.18
N ASP A 137 -13.56 -8.13 10.63
CA ASP A 137 -12.25 -8.72 10.95
C ASP A 137 -11.38 -7.85 11.87
N ARG A 138 -10.29 -7.28 11.34
CA ARG A 138 -9.31 -6.47 12.07
C ARG A 138 -9.88 -5.14 12.58
N TRP A 139 -11.03 -4.72 12.05
CA TRP A 139 -11.70 -3.46 12.41
C TRP A 139 -12.86 -3.63 13.40
N LYS A 140 -13.11 -4.86 13.89
CA LYS A 140 -14.27 -5.21 14.72
C LYS A 140 -14.41 -4.37 16.01
N ASP A 141 -13.29 -3.92 16.56
CA ASP A 141 -13.24 -3.15 17.81
C ASP A 141 -13.35 -1.64 17.57
N LEU A 142 -13.38 -1.21 16.31
CA LEU A 142 -13.60 0.18 15.91
C LEU A 142 -15.05 0.42 15.53
N LYS A 143 -15.48 1.67 15.72
CA LYS A 143 -16.82 2.12 15.38
C LYS A 143 -16.73 3.25 14.37
N LYS A 144 -17.76 3.35 13.53
CA LYS A 144 -17.95 4.53 12.69
C LYS A 144 -18.01 5.77 13.58
N PRO A 145 -17.18 6.81 13.32
CA PRO A 145 -17.23 8.03 14.10
C PRO A 145 -18.58 8.72 13.91
N ALA A 146 -19.16 9.23 14.99
CA ALA A 146 -20.28 10.15 14.98
C ALA A 146 -19.77 11.60 15.04
N GLU A 147 -20.58 12.55 14.61
CA GLU A 147 -20.23 13.98 14.62
C GLU A 147 -19.80 14.47 16.02
N LYS A 148 -20.46 13.98 17.06
CA LYS A 148 -20.11 14.27 18.47
C LYS A 148 -18.73 13.76 18.89
N ASP A 149 -18.17 12.76 18.20
CA ASP A 149 -16.88 12.19 18.54
C ASP A 149 -15.72 13.10 18.11
N ILE A 150 -15.95 14.01 17.14
CA ILE A 150 -14.93 14.92 16.58
C ILE A 150 -14.33 15.82 17.65
N PHE A 151 -15.15 16.32 18.58
CA PHE A 151 -14.73 17.25 19.64
C PHE A 151 -14.50 16.55 20.99
N LYS A 152 -14.62 15.22 21.02
CA LYS A 152 -14.46 14.47 22.26
C LYS A 152 -12.97 14.36 22.59
N SER A 153 -12.57 14.94 23.73
CA SER A 153 -11.22 14.75 24.25
C SER A 153 -10.97 13.28 24.62
N VAL A 154 -9.75 12.81 24.34
CA VAL A 154 -9.28 11.46 24.66
C VAL A 154 -8.15 11.57 25.66
N GLU A 155 -8.24 10.83 26.76
CA GLU A 155 -7.17 10.75 27.74
C GLU A 155 -5.98 9.97 27.16
N THR A 156 -4.88 10.68 26.92
CA THR A 156 -3.65 10.15 26.30
C THR A 156 -2.43 10.27 27.21
N GLY A 157 -2.62 10.79 28.43
CA GLY A 157 -1.56 10.99 29.40
C GLY A 157 -0.99 9.67 29.92
N LEU A 158 0.31 9.69 30.24
CA LEU A 158 1.00 8.60 30.92
C LEU A 158 1.66 9.13 32.19
N PRO A 159 1.81 8.28 33.24
CA PRO A 159 2.54 8.66 34.44
C PRO A 159 3.97 9.10 34.11
N ALA A 160 4.45 10.18 34.72
CA ALA A 160 5.80 10.71 34.48
C ALA A 160 6.90 9.67 34.76
N ALA A 161 6.67 8.75 35.72
CA ALA A 161 7.59 7.65 36.01
C ALA A 161 7.72 6.67 34.83
N GLU A 162 6.61 6.34 34.15
CA GLU A 162 6.63 5.49 32.95
C GLU A 162 7.32 6.20 31.79
N LEU A 163 7.05 7.49 31.59
CA LEU A 163 7.73 8.29 30.56
C LEU A 163 9.25 8.30 30.78
N ARG A 164 9.72 8.50 32.03
CA ARG A 164 11.14 8.43 32.37
C ARG A 164 11.74 7.06 32.10
N ARG A 165 11.10 5.99 32.58
CA ARG A 165 11.53 4.61 32.35
C ARG A 165 11.70 4.32 30.86
N MET A 166 10.69 4.64 30.05
CA MET A 166 10.74 4.39 28.60
C MET A 166 11.84 5.22 27.93
N GLY A 167 11.96 6.50 28.26
CA GLY A 167 13.00 7.37 27.71
C GLY A 167 14.42 6.90 28.06
N GLU A 168 14.65 6.43 29.29
CA GLU A 168 15.93 5.87 29.71
C GLU A 168 16.30 4.64 28.87
N ARG A 169 15.32 3.75 28.63
CA ARG A 169 15.52 2.56 27.79
C ARG A 169 15.88 2.91 26.35
N LEU A 170 15.32 4.00 25.80
CA LEU A 170 15.65 4.47 24.46
C LEU A 170 17.11 4.95 24.33
N GLY A 171 17.74 5.36 25.43
CA GLY A 171 19.15 5.77 25.48
C GLY A 171 20.14 4.62 25.67
N LEU A 172 19.69 3.39 25.90
CA LEU A 172 20.57 2.25 26.14
C LEU A 172 21.05 1.61 24.84
N MET A 173 22.37 1.54 24.68
CA MET A 173 23.00 0.84 23.56
C MET A 173 23.41 -0.59 23.93
N PRO A 174 23.45 -1.52 22.95
CA PRO A 174 24.02 -2.84 23.15
C PRO A 174 25.49 -2.76 23.53
N GLU A 175 25.97 -3.79 24.22
CA GLU A 175 27.40 -3.92 24.53
C GLU A 175 28.24 -3.89 23.25
N GLY A 176 29.33 -3.11 23.28
CA GLY A 176 30.25 -2.95 22.16
C GLY A 176 29.78 -2.00 21.05
N PHE A 177 28.56 -1.43 21.12
CA PHE A 177 28.05 -0.54 20.08
C PHE A 177 28.76 0.82 20.10
N LYS A 178 29.35 1.23 18.96
CA LYS A 178 30.12 2.47 18.83
C LYS A 178 29.29 3.59 18.22
N LEU A 179 28.85 4.51 19.06
CA LEU A 179 28.13 5.71 18.62
C LEU A 179 29.08 6.77 18.06
N HIS A 180 28.59 7.50 17.05
CA HIS A 180 29.21 8.76 16.65
C HIS A 180 29.18 9.77 17.82
N PRO A 181 30.26 10.51 18.13
CA PRO A 181 30.33 11.40 19.31
C PRO A 181 29.19 12.43 19.41
N LYS A 182 28.75 13.00 18.28
CA LYS A 182 27.60 13.93 18.25
C LYS A 182 26.28 13.26 18.66
N ILE A 183 26.12 11.96 18.40
CA ILE A 183 24.93 11.20 18.80
C ILE A 183 24.99 10.82 20.27
N ALA A 184 26.17 10.51 20.81
CA ALA A 184 26.35 10.33 22.25
C ALA A 184 25.92 11.60 23.02
N ARG A 185 26.35 12.78 22.55
CA ARG A 185 25.92 14.06 23.13
C ARG A 185 24.41 14.28 23.05
N LEU A 186 23.77 13.92 21.94
CA LEU A 186 22.31 13.95 21.81
C LEU A 186 21.62 13.06 22.86
N LEU A 187 22.15 11.87 23.12
CA LEU A 187 21.60 10.97 24.14
C LEU A 187 21.80 11.52 25.56
N GLU A 188 22.92 12.17 25.84
CA GLU A 188 23.15 12.88 27.10
C GLU A 188 22.14 14.02 27.31
N ASP A 189 21.87 14.80 26.25
CA ASP A 189 20.85 15.85 26.26
C ASP A 189 19.46 15.29 26.53
N ARG A 190 19.08 14.18 25.89
CA ARG A 190 17.81 13.47 26.15
C ARG A 190 17.75 12.96 27.58
N ALA A 191 18.84 12.42 28.12
CA ALA A 191 18.90 11.98 29.50
C ALA A 191 18.72 13.15 30.49
N ALA A 192 19.30 14.32 30.21
CA ALA A 192 19.10 15.55 31.00
C ALA A 192 17.64 16.02 30.98
N MET A 193 16.94 15.90 29.83
CA MET A 193 15.51 16.19 29.74
C MET A 193 14.69 15.26 30.65
N LEU A 194 15.01 13.97 30.68
CA LEU A 194 14.31 13.00 31.52
C LEU A 194 14.52 13.22 33.02
N ARG A 195 15.71 13.71 33.40
CA ARG A 195 16.01 14.12 34.79
C ARG A 195 15.35 15.45 35.18
N GLY A 196 14.74 16.15 34.23
CA GLY A 196 14.10 17.45 34.48
C GLY A 196 15.09 18.61 34.57
N GLU A 197 16.34 18.42 34.15
CA GLU A 197 17.38 19.46 34.12
C GLU A 197 17.13 20.47 33.00
N ARG A 198 16.35 20.08 31.98
CA ARG A 198 15.90 20.92 30.87
C ARG A 198 14.51 20.48 30.39
N GLY A 199 13.81 21.37 29.71
CA GLY A 199 12.52 21.05 29.07
C GLY A 199 12.65 20.01 27.97
N LEU A 200 11.62 19.18 27.80
CA LEU A 200 11.51 18.22 26.69
C LEU A 200 11.40 18.98 25.36
N ASP A 201 12.17 18.56 24.36
CA ASP A 201 12.00 19.04 22.99
C ASP A 201 10.97 18.20 22.20
N TRP A 202 10.72 18.61 20.96
CA TRP A 202 9.77 17.93 20.07
C TRP A 202 10.14 16.46 19.81
N SER A 203 11.43 16.19 19.57
CA SER A 203 11.90 14.84 19.26
C SER A 203 11.76 13.89 20.44
N MET A 204 11.94 14.41 21.66
CA MET A 204 11.75 13.64 22.88
C MET A 204 10.27 13.38 23.16
N GLY A 205 9.41 14.38 22.91
CA GLY A 205 7.95 14.19 22.96
C GLY A 205 7.47 13.12 21.98
N GLU A 206 7.94 13.15 20.73
CA GLU A 206 7.66 12.13 19.71
C GLU A 206 8.14 10.75 20.17
N ALA A 207 9.38 10.63 20.63
CA ALA A 207 9.97 9.37 21.08
C ALA A 207 9.16 8.75 22.25
N LEU A 208 8.75 9.57 23.22
CA LEU A 208 7.94 9.12 24.35
C LEU A 208 6.52 8.70 23.94
N ALA A 209 5.90 9.41 23.00
CA ALA A 209 4.58 9.04 22.46
C ALA A 209 4.63 7.70 21.72
N VAL A 210 5.64 7.51 20.85
CA VAL A 210 5.87 6.23 20.17
C VAL A 210 6.10 5.13 21.20
N ALA A 211 7.04 5.31 22.12
CA ALA A 211 7.34 4.33 23.18
C ALA A 211 6.09 3.93 23.99
N GLY A 212 5.25 4.91 24.36
CA GLY A 212 4.00 4.68 25.06
C GLY A 212 3.05 3.77 24.29
N LEU A 213 2.88 4.01 22.99
CA LEU A 213 2.05 3.16 22.14
C LEU A 213 2.59 1.73 22.05
N LEU A 214 3.91 1.57 21.88
CA LEU A 214 4.55 0.26 21.79
C LEU A 214 4.35 -0.54 23.08
N CYS A 215 4.57 0.09 24.24
CA CYS A 215 4.36 -0.54 25.55
C CYS A 215 2.89 -0.89 25.83
N GLN A 216 1.95 -0.20 25.19
CA GLN A 216 0.51 -0.51 25.22
C GLN A 216 0.08 -1.55 24.16
N GLY A 217 1.03 -2.13 23.42
CA GLY A 217 0.73 -3.16 22.42
C GLY A 217 0.24 -2.61 21.08
N ARG A 218 0.42 -1.32 20.80
CA ARG A 218 0.07 -0.68 19.52
C ARG A 218 1.32 -0.46 18.70
N SER A 219 1.43 -1.17 17.58
CA SER A 219 2.55 -0.99 16.64
C SER A 219 2.53 0.41 16.04
N VAL A 220 3.71 0.92 15.72
CA VAL A 220 3.87 2.19 15.02
C VAL A 220 4.68 1.94 13.75
N ARG A 221 4.26 2.54 12.63
CA ARG A 221 5.00 2.56 11.38
C ARG A 221 5.21 4.00 10.94
N LEU A 222 6.45 4.38 10.68
CA LEU A 222 6.83 5.67 10.13
C LEU A 222 7.61 5.45 8.84
N ALA A 223 7.11 5.97 7.72
CA ALA A 223 7.83 5.91 6.45
C ALA A 223 7.99 7.30 5.84
N GLY A 224 9.14 7.54 5.22
CA GLY A 224 9.46 8.80 4.58
C GLY A 224 10.93 8.85 4.21
N GLN A 225 11.33 9.85 3.45
CA GLN A 225 12.73 10.01 3.06
C GLN A 225 13.54 10.42 4.28
N ASP A 226 14.59 9.65 4.58
CA ASP A 226 15.48 9.86 5.74
C ASP A 226 14.79 9.87 7.11
N SER A 227 13.56 9.36 7.23
CA SER A 227 12.79 9.38 8.49
C SER A 227 13.44 8.64 9.65
N GLU A 228 14.33 7.66 9.39
CA GLU A 228 15.13 6.98 10.44
C GLU A 228 15.96 7.98 11.25
N ARG A 229 16.63 8.92 10.56
CA ARG A 229 17.42 10.01 11.18
C ARG A 229 16.53 11.23 11.49
N GLY A 230 15.56 11.48 10.61
CA GLY A 230 14.87 12.74 10.45
C GLY A 230 15.65 13.69 9.53
N THR A 231 14.93 14.38 8.63
CA THR A 231 15.49 15.40 7.73
C THR A 231 16.38 16.39 8.47
N PHE A 232 15.90 16.90 9.60
CA PHE A 232 16.55 17.91 10.44
C PHE A 232 17.51 17.31 11.47
N SER A 233 17.88 16.03 11.33
CA SER A 233 18.75 15.30 12.27
C SER A 233 18.25 15.34 13.72
N GLN A 234 16.93 15.32 13.90
CA GLN A 234 16.28 15.48 15.20
C GLN A 234 15.85 14.15 15.82
N ARG A 235 15.50 13.14 15.00
CA ARG A 235 14.78 11.95 15.47
C ARG A 235 15.73 10.86 15.96
N HIS A 236 16.66 10.44 15.11
CA HIS A 236 17.59 9.34 15.39
C HIS A 236 16.89 8.11 15.98
N ALA A 237 15.86 7.63 15.28
CA ALA A 237 15.14 6.41 15.65
C ALA A 237 15.97 5.15 15.40
N ILE A 238 16.86 5.19 14.41
CA ILE A 238 17.84 4.14 14.14
C ILE A 238 19.25 4.68 14.39
N PHE A 239 20.01 3.98 15.22
CA PHE A 239 21.43 4.24 15.43
C PHE A 239 22.28 3.37 14.52
N HIS A 240 23.41 3.92 14.09
CA HIS A 240 24.39 3.23 13.27
C HIS A 240 25.72 3.16 14.01
N ASP A 241 26.28 1.96 14.09
CA ASP A 241 27.63 1.74 14.60
C ASP A 241 28.65 2.31 13.61
N ILE A 242 29.56 3.17 14.07
CA ILE A 242 30.52 3.86 13.21
C ILE A 242 31.66 2.98 12.70
N GLU A 243 31.92 1.83 13.33
CA GLU A 243 33.01 0.93 12.96
C GLU A 243 32.55 -0.13 11.96
N ASN A 244 31.30 -0.62 12.09
CA ASN A 244 30.81 -1.75 11.29
C ASN A 244 29.48 -1.50 10.56
N GLY A 245 28.85 -0.34 10.75
CA GLY A 245 27.60 0.04 10.07
C GLY A 245 26.34 -0.67 10.56
N ARG A 246 26.42 -1.50 11.61
CA ARG A 246 25.28 -2.20 12.19
C ARG A 246 24.23 -1.19 12.65
N LYS A 247 22.98 -1.43 12.24
CA LYS A 247 21.81 -0.68 12.68
C LYS A 247 21.30 -1.19 14.03
N TYR A 248 20.84 -0.28 14.90
CA TYR A 248 20.15 -0.60 16.14
C TYR A 248 18.91 0.28 16.31
N ASN A 249 17.76 -0.35 16.54
CA ASN A 249 16.50 0.32 16.83
C ASN A 249 16.16 0.15 18.32
N PRO A 250 16.43 1.15 19.19
CA PRO A 250 16.16 1.04 20.62
C PRO A 250 14.67 0.91 20.95
N PHE A 251 13.78 1.38 20.08
CA PHE A 251 12.33 1.34 20.30
C PHE A 251 11.81 -0.08 20.40
N ASN A 252 12.51 -1.09 19.86
CA ASN A 252 12.11 -2.49 19.92
C ASN A 252 12.66 -3.25 21.14
N TYR A 253 13.29 -2.54 22.11
CA TYR A 253 13.92 -3.15 23.30
C TYR A 253 13.54 -2.43 24.62
N ILE A 254 12.39 -1.75 24.66
CA ILE A 254 11.93 -1.01 25.84
C ILE A 254 11.49 -1.97 26.95
N GLN A 255 10.65 -2.95 26.61
CA GLN A 255 10.15 -3.98 27.54
C GLN A 255 9.81 -5.30 26.83
N GLU A 256 9.61 -6.36 27.60
CA GLU A 256 9.09 -7.62 27.05
C GLU A 256 7.64 -7.46 26.56
N LYS A 257 7.29 -8.18 25.49
CA LYS A 257 5.93 -8.24 24.90
C LYS A 257 5.34 -6.88 24.46
N GLN A 258 6.18 -5.87 24.24
CA GLN A 258 5.77 -4.65 23.54
C GLN A 258 5.42 -4.93 22.07
N ALA A 259 4.75 -3.97 21.42
CA ALA A 259 4.60 -3.97 19.97
C ALA A 259 5.85 -3.42 19.26
N ASP A 260 5.90 -3.66 17.95
CA ASP A 260 7.03 -3.27 17.11
C ASP A 260 6.91 -1.83 16.57
N PHE A 261 8.05 -1.14 16.52
CA PHE A 261 8.23 0.09 15.75
C PHE A 261 8.96 -0.20 14.45
N GLU A 262 8.31 0.14 13.35
CA GLU A 262 8.85 0.04 12.00
C GLU A 262 9.09 1.44 11.43
N VAL A 263 10.34 1.89 11.42
CA VAL A 263 10.73 3.12 10.73
C VAL A 263 11.47 2.77 9.44
N VAL A 264 11.04 3.36 8.33
CA VAL A 264 11.52 3.00 6.99
C VAL A 264 11.94 4.27 6.24
N ASN A 265 13.20 4.31 5.81
CA ASN A 265 13.61 5.26 4.78
C ASN A 265 13.01 4.84 3.44
N SER A 266 12.04 5.60 2.94
CA SER A 266 11.38 5.33 1.66
C SER A 266 12.31 5.60 0.49
N LEU A 267 11.91 5.13 -0.70
CA LEU A 267 12.46 5.62 -1.95
C LEU A 267 12.15 7.12 -2.11
N LEU A 268 12.89 7.77 -3.01
CA LEU A 268 12.66 9.16 -3.43
C LEU A 268 11.42 9.24 -4.34
N SER A 269 10.25 8.96 -3.77
CA SER A 269 8.96 8.97 -4.45
C SER A 269 7.83 9.16 -3.44
N GLU A 270 7.16 10.30 -3.49
CA GLU A 270 6.03 10.63 -2.63
C GLU A 270 4.77 9.88 -3.08
N TYR A 271 4.49 9.84 -4.39
CA TYR A 271 3.27 9.22 -4.93
C TYR A 271 3.14 7.75 -4.52
N ALA A 272 4.16 6.93 -4.81
CA ALA A 272 4.12 5.50 -4.50
C ALA A 272 4.24 5.24 -2.99
N ALA A 273 5.08 6.00 -2.27
CA ALA A 273 5.25 5.82 -0.82
C ALA A 273 3.97 6.16 -0.06
N LEU A 274 3.35 7.32 -0.34
CA LEU A 274 2.12 7.73 0.32
C LEU A 274 0.96 6.78 -0.01
N GLY A 275 0.86 6.33 -1.26
CA GLY A 275 -0.13 5.33 -1.67
C GLY A 275 0.06 3.99 -0.94
N PHE A 276 1.31 3.56 -0.74
CA PHE A 276 1.63 2.36 0.02
C PHE A 276 1.23 2.50 1.50
N GLU A 277 1.57 3.63 2.13
CA GLU A 277 1.22 3.88 3.54
C GLU A 277 -0.28 4.03 3.77
N PHE A 278 -1.02 4.58 2.79
CA PHE A 278 -2.48 4.53 2.82
C PHE A 278 -2.99 3.08 2.79
N GLY A 279 -2.42 2.21 1.96
CA GLY A 279 -2.76 0.78 1.97
C GLY A 279 -2.48 0.12 3.33
N GLN A 280 -1.34 0.44 3.95
CA GLN A 280 -0.96 -0.07 5.27
C GLN A 280 -1.95 0.36 6.37
N SER A 281 -2.39 1.62 6.36
CA SER A 281 -3.35 2.12 7.34
C SER A 281 -4.72 1.43 7.24
N LEU A 282 -5.13 1.01 6.03
CA LEU A 282 -6.36 0.24 5.82
C LEU A 282 -6.22 -1.21 6.31
N ALA A 283 -5.05 -1.81 6.12
CA ALA A 283 -4.81 -3.22 6.39
C ALA A 283 -4.68 -3.56 7.89
N ASN A 284 -4.21 -2.60 8.70
CA ASN A 284 -4.15 -2.76 10.16
C ASN A 284 -4.59 -1.47 10.88
N PRO A 285 -5.86 -1.36 11.28
CA PRO A 285 -6.38 -0.17 11.97
C PRO A 285 -5.79 0.06 13.37
N ASN A 286 -5.21 -0.98 13.99
CA ASN A 286 -4.65 -0.90 15.34
C ASN A 286 -3.17 -0.48 15.33
N LYS A 287 -2.59 -0.25 14.14
CA LYS A 287 -1.23 0.26 13.95
C LYS A 287 -1.31 1.75 13.65
N LEU A 288 -0.58 2.57 14.41
CA LEU A 288 -0.39 3.97 14.03
C LEU A 288 0.53 4.00 12.81
N THR A 289 0.02 4.49 11.69
CA THR A 289 0.78 4.60 10.44
C THR A 289 1.01 6.07 10.15
N LEU A 290 2.27 6.45 9.93
CA LEU A 290 2.68 7.80 9.62
C LEU A 290 3.46 7.82 8.31
N TRP A 291 3.21 8.85 7.50
CA TRP A 291 4.04 9.19 6.36
C TRP A 291 4.63 10.60 6.56
N GLU A 292 5.93 10.74 6.37
CA GLU A 292 6.66 12.00 6.54
C GLU A 292 7.22 12.47 5.19
N ALA A 293 6.83 13.68 4.79
CA ALA A 293 7.48 14.38 3.69
C ALA A 293 8.81 14.97 4.19
N GLN A 294 9.82 15.03 3.32
CA GLN A 294 11.09 15.66 3.68
C GLN A 294 10.90 17.14 4.04
N PHE A 295 10.09 17.85 3.24
CA PHE A 295 9.46 19.14 3.52
C PHE A 295 7.99 19.05 3.07
N GLY A 296 7.09 19.79 3.72
CA GLY A 296 5.66 19.73 3.44
C GLY A 296 5.31 20.09 1.99
N ASP A 297 6.11 20.92 1.35
CA ASP A 297 5.98 21.40 -0.03
C ASP A 297 5.89 20.25 -1.06
N PHE A 298 6.57 19.13 -0.81
CA PHE A 298 6.69 18.03 -1.77
C PHE A 298 5.47 17.11 -1.84
N VAL A 299 4.52 17.23 -0.90
CA VAL A 299 3.32 16.39 -0.86
C VAL A 299 2.45 16.53 -2.12
N ASN A 300 2.58 17.65 -2.83
CA ASN A 300 1.85 17.93 -4.07
C ASN A 300 2.10 16.89 -5.20
N SER A 301 3.27 16.26 -5.23
CA SER A 301 3.58 15.18 -6.18
C SER A 301 2.74 13.91 -5.93
N ALA A 302 2.17 13.77 -4.73
CA ALA A 302 1.25 12.70 -4.34
C ALA A 302 -0.22 13.17 -4.28
N GLN A 303 -0.57 14.30 -4.90
CA GLN A 303 -1.91 14.90 -4.78
C GLN A 303 -3.05 13.96 -5.15
N VAL A 304 -2.86 13.08 -6.15
CA VAL A 304 -3.87 12.08 -6.53
C VAL A 304 -4.19 11.13 -5.36
N ILE A 305 -3.20 10.79 -4.53
CA ILE A 305 -3.40 9.97 -3.33
C ILE A 305 -4.20 10.76 -2.29
N VAL A 306 -3.89 12.04 -2.12
CA VAL A 306 -4.63 12.94 -1.21
C VAL A 306 -6.09 13.06 -1.62
N ASP A 307 -6.35 13.41 -2.88
CA ASP A 307 -7.69 13.71 -3.38
C ASP A 307 -8.56 12.45 -3.51
N GLN A 308 -8.01 11.40 -4.13
CA GLN A 308 -8.81 10.26 -4.52
C GLN A 308 -8.92 9.17 -3.46
N PHE A 309 -8.08 9.25 -2.43
CA PHE A 309 -8.03 8.28 -1.34
C PHE A 309 -8.15 8.94 0.02
N LEU A 310 -7.18 9.75 0.48
CA LEU A 310 -7.16 10.23 1.87
C LEU A 310 -8.38 11.06 2.26
N THR A 311 -8.78 11.98 1.39
CA THR A 311 -9.91 12.89 1.66
C THR A 311 -11.28 12.26 1.35
N SER A 312 -11.33 11.21 0.53
CA SER A 312 -12.59 10.73 -0.07
C SER A 312 -12.90 9.25 0.16
N SER A 313 -11.98 8.43 0.70
CA SER A 313 -12.18 6.99 0.87
C SER A 313 -13.35 6.63 1.79
N ALA A 314 -13.55 7.40 2.87
CA ALA A 314 -14.64 7.16 3.81
C ALA A 314 -16.00 7.44 3.15
N ALA A 315 -16.11 8.50 2.33
CA ALA A 315 -17.33 8.82 1.62
C ALA A 315 -17.61 7.84 0.47
N LYS A 316 -16.61 7.58 -0.39
CA LYS A 316 -16.75 6.76 -1.60
C LYS A 316 -16.87 5.28 -1.30
N TRP A 317 -16.07 4.78 -0.36
CA TRP A 317 -15.88 3.34 -0.15
C TRP A 317 -16.13 2.89 1.29
N GLN A 318 -16.63 3.79 2.16
CA GLN A 318 -16.75 3.54 3.60
C GLN A 318 -15.42 3.07 4.22
N ARG A 319 -14.26 3.35 3.62
CA ARG A 319 -12.95 2.94 4.13
C ARG A 319 -12.33 4.06 4.94
N TYR A 320 -12.12 3.81 6.23
CA TYR A 320 -11.53 4.76 7.17
C TYR A 320 -10.01 4.53 7.23
N SER A 321 -9.25 5.59 7.47
CA SER A 321 -7.80 5.55 7.57
C SER A 321 -7.36 6.39 8.77
N GLY A 322 -6.46 5.84 9.59
CA GLY A 322 -5.75 6.56 10.64
C GLY A 322 -4.37 7.05 10.21
N LEU A 323 -4.10 7.16 8.89
CA LEU A 323 -2.81 7.63 8.38
C LEU A 323 -2.56 9.07 8.85
N THR A 324 -1.40 9.29 9.46
CA THR A 324 -0.94 10.63 9.87
C THR A 324 0.06 11.16 8.86
N LEU A 325 -0.16 12.38 8.36
CA LEU A 325 0.82 13.06 7.51
C LEU A 325 1.67 14.02 8.34
N LEU A 326 2.98 13.84 8.30
CA LEU A 326 3.94 14.78 8.87
C LEU A 326 4.48 15.65 7.73
N LEU A 327 4.04 16.91 7.72
CA LEU A 327 4.38 17.90 6.68
C LEU A 327 5.15 19.04 7.35
N PRO A 328 6.49 19.01 7.37
CA PRO A 328 7.29 20.09 7.93
C PRO A 328 6.92 21.42 7.27
N HIS A 329 6.67 22.45 8.09
CA HIS A 329 6.16 23.73 7.64
C HIS A 329 6.75 24.87 8.46
N GLY A 330 7.17 25.95 7.79
CA GLY A 330 7.67 27.17 8.43
C GLY A 330 8.17 28.19 7.40
N TYR A 331 7.88 29.47 7.62
CA TYR A 331 8.40 30.57 6.79
C TYR A 331 9.75 31.02 7.35
N GLU A 332 10.81 30.32 6.96
CA GLU A 332 12.17 30.52 7.49
C GLU A 332 13.17 31.09 6.45
N GLY A 333 12.68 31.58 5.31
CA GLY A 333 13.49 32.21 4.27
C GLY A 333 14.29 31.24 3.39
N GLN A 334 13.84 29.99 3.25
CA GLN A 334 14.51 28.94 2.46
C GLN A 334 13.93 28.75 1.05
N GLY A 335 12.93 29.55 0.66
CA GLY A 335 12.22 29.48 -0.63
C GLY A 335 10.91 30.24 -0.61
#